data_AF-A0A2E7Q510-F1
#
_entry.id   AF-A0A2E7Q510-F1
#
_cell.length_a   1.000
_cell.length_b   1.000
_cell.length_c   1.000
_cell.angle_alpha   90.00
_cell.angle_beta   90.00
_cell.angle_gamma   90.00
#
_symmetry.space_group_name_H-M   'P 1'
#
loop_
_entity.id
_entity.type
_entity.pdbx_description
1 polymer ?
#
loop_
_entity_poly.entity_id
_entity_poly.type
_entity_poly.pdbx_seq_one_letter_code
_entity_poly.pdbx_strand_id
1 'polypeptide(L)'
;MIFPDVEFKSYLCEWLLKIGPVWSGGMGAVPIPHTELAAWAANQGIAFSDSDAEWLYLMSVQYSNELSSSDGKSTPAPYEP
;
A
#
# COMPACT_ATOMS: atom_id res chain seq x y z
N MET A 1 -13.88 4.23 -9.25
CA MET A 1 -13.12 4.18 -7.99
C MET A 1 -12.03 5.23 -8.09
N ILE A 2 -11.97 6.21 -7.19
CA ILE A 2 -11.05 7.35 -7.31
C ILE A 2 -9.77 6.98 -6.55
N PHE A 3 -8.67 6.79 -7.28
CA PHE A 3 -7.35 6.76 -6.66
C PHE A 3 -7.12 8.12 -5.97
N PRO A 4 -6.66 8.15 -4.71
CA PRO A 4 -6.33 9.40 -4.05
C PRO A 4 -5.23 10.13 -4.85
N ASP A 5 -5.38 11.45 -4.98
CA ASP A 5 -4.55 12.31 -5.84
C ASP A 5 -3.05 12.14 -5.55
N VAL A 6 -2.30 11.70 -6.56
CA VAL A 6 -0.92 11.22 -6.45
C VAL A 6 0.10 12.37 -6.56
N GLU A 7 -0.29 13.51 -7.13
CA GLU A 7 0.61 14.65 -7.36
C GLU A 7 1.01 15.37 -6.05
N PHE A 8 0.18 15.30 -5.00
CA PHE A 8 0.49 15.88 -3.69
C PHE A 8 1.11 14.89 -2.68
N LYS A 9 1.23 13.61 -3.03
CA LYS A 9 1.59 12.52 -2.10
C LYS A 9 2.57 11.49 -2.70
N SER A 10 3.41 11.90 -3.66
CA SER A 10 4.43 11.01 -4.26
C SER A 10 5.35 10.34 -3.24
N TYR A 11 5.68 11.04 -2.15
CA TYR A 11 6.45 10.49 -1.03
C TYR A 11 5.75 9.31 -0.35
N LEU A 12 4.41 9.25 -0.34
CA LEU A 12 3.66 8.13 0.22
C LEU A 12 3.74 6.90 -0.67
N CYS A 13 3.74 7.05 -1.99
CA CYS A 13 4.02 5.95 -2.91
C CYS A 13 5.43 5.39 -2.67
N GLU A 14 6.42 6.26 -2.51
CA GLU A 14 7.79 5.83 -2.19
C GLU A 14 7.86 5.11 -0.85
N TRP A 15 7.18 5.60 0.18
CA TRP A 15 7.11 4.95 1.48
C TRP A 15 6.43 3.59 1.38
N LEU A 16 5.31 3.48 0.67
CA LEU A 16 4.61 2.22 0.45
C LEU A 16 5.51 1.18 -0.24
N LEU A 17 6.30 1.59 -1.24
CA LEU A 17 7.25 0.71 -1.91
C LEU A 17 8.44 0.33 -1.03
N LYS A 18 8.90 1.23 -0.14
CA LYS A 18 9.99 0.95 0.83
C LYS A 18 9.54 0.01 1.95
N ILE A 19 8.29 0.12 2.40
CA ILE A 19 7.69 -0.76 3.41
C ILE A 19 7.40 -2.13 2.79
N GLY A 20 6.98 -2.13 1.51
CA GLY A 20 6.34 -3.24 0.84
C GLY A 20 4.82 -3.01 0.83
N PRO A 21 4.15 -3.08 -0.33
CA PRO A 21 2.75 -2.65 -0.46
C PRO A 21 1.73 -3.57 0.23
N VAL A 22 2.15 -4.77 0.62
CA VAL A 22 1.34 -5.79 1.30
C VAL A 22 2.18 -6.52 2.35
N TRP A 23 1.51 -7.13 3.31
CA TRP A 23 2.10 -7.97 4.33
C TRP A 23 1.83 -9.45 4.07
N SER A 24 2.71 -10.32 4.57
CA SER A 24 2.51 -11.77 4.49
C SER A 24 1.58 -12.23 5.60
N GLY A 25 0.38 -12.68 5.24
CA GLY A 25 -0.57 -13.32 6.14
C GLY A 25 -0.56 -14.85 5.99
N GLY A 26 -1.20 -15.55 6.94
CA GLY A 26 -1.24 -17.02 6.96
C GLY A 26 -1.92 -17.68 5.76
N MET A 27 -2.74 -16.95 4.99
CA MET A 27 -3.44 -17.45 3.80
C MET A 27 -3.13 -16.66 2.52
N GLY A 28 -2.11 -15.78 2.53
CA GLY A 28 -1.77 -14.96 1.38
C GLY A 28 -1.38 -13.54 1.76
N ALA A 29 -1.32 -12.66 0.75
CA ALA A 29 -1.02 -11.25 0.95
C ALA A 29 -2.20 -10.54 1.63
N VAL A 30 -1.91 -9.75 2.67
CA VAL A 30 -2.88 -8.95 3.42
C VAL A 30 -2.44 -7.49 3.45
N PRO A 31 -3.34 -6.54 3.77
CA PRO A 31 -2.94 -5.16 3.97
C PRO A 31 -1.90 -5.03 5.08
N ILE A 32 -1.04 -4.02 4.99
CA ILE A 32 -0.05 -3.71 6.04
C ILE A 32 -0.80 -3.34 7.32
N PRO A 33 -0.56 -4.04 8.45
CA PRO A 33 -1.18 -3.69 9.71
C PRO A 33 -0.75 -2.29 10.19
N HIS A 34 -1.66 -1.56 10.84
CA HIS A 34 -1.33 -0.25 11.43
C HIS A 34 -0.16 -0.31 12.41
N THR A 35 0.01 -1.44 13.12
CA THR A 35 1.15 -1.66 14.02
C THR A 35 2.49 -1.68 13.29
N GLU A 36 2.54 -2.28 12.10
CA GLU A 36 3.74 -2.34 11.27
C GLU A 36 4.04 -1.00 10.61
N LEU A 37 2.99 -0.28 10.17
CA LEU A 37 3.13 1.10 9.70
C LEU A 37 3.75 2.00 10.79
N ALA A 38 3.24 1.91 12.02
CA ALA A 38 3.77 2.66 13.15
C ALA A 38 5.22 2.26 13.49
N ALA A 39 5.54 0.96 13.47
CA ALA A 39 6.89 0.47 13.73
C ALA A 39 7.89 0.94 12.66
N TRP A 40 7.50 0.88 11.38
CA TRP A 40 8.32 1.39 10.29
C TRP A 40 8.58 2.90 10.41
N ALA A 41 7.53 3.68 10.70
CA ALA A 41 7.66 5.12 10.87
C ALA A 41 8.63 5.47 12.01
N ALA A 42 8.50 4.79 13.15
CA ALA A 42 9.39 4.94 14.29
C ALA A 42 10.85 4.61 13.94
N ASN A 43 11.09 3.53 13.19
CA ASN A 43 12.44 3.14 12.76
C ASN A 43 13.09 4.15 11.82
N GLN A 44 12.30 4.87 11.03
CA GLN A 44 12.79 5.90 10.10
C GLN A 44 12.84 7.31 10.74
N GLY A 45 12.38 7.46 11.99
CA GLY A 45 12.23 8.77 12.62
C GLY A 45 11.17 9.65 11.94
N ILE A 46 10.18 9.03 11.27
CA ILE A 46 9.08 9.70 10.56
C ILE A 46 7.87 9.76 11.48
N ALA A 47 7.20 10.91 11.50
CA ALA A 47 5.88 11.05 12.09
C ALA A 47 4.83 11.13 10.97
N PHE A 48 3.91 10.17 10.92
CA PHE A 48 2.79 10.25 9.99
C PHE A 48 1.78 11.30 10.45
N SER A 49 1.23 12.06 9.50
CA SER A 49 -0.06 12.70 9.73
C SER A 49 -1.17 11.65 9.72
N ASP A 50 -2.30 11.94 10.35
CA ASP A 50 -3.49 11.06 10.31
C ASP A 50 -3.86 10.71 8.86
N SER A 51 -3.77 11.69 7.96
CA SER A 51 -4.08 11.51 6.53
C SER A 51 -3.07 10.65 5.76
N ASP A 52 -1.84 10.52 6.26
CA ASP A 52 -0.79 9.72 5.61
C ASP A 52 -0.88 8.26 6.03
N ALA A 53 -1.11 8.01 7.32
CA ALA A 53 -1.33 6.67 7.83
C ALA A 53 -2.59 6.04 7.21
N GLU A 54 -3.66 6.82 7.09
CA GLU A 54 -4.89 6.39 6.42
C GLU A 54 -4.64 6.10 4.93
N TRP A 55 -3.94 6.99 4.23
CA TRP A 55 -3.64 6.80 2.80
C TRP A 55 -2.80 5.54 2.57
N LEU A 56 -1.74 5.32 3.36
CA LEU A 56 -0.87 4.13 3.24
C LEU A 56 -1.65 2.85 3.47
N TYR A 57 -2.52 2.83 4.48
CA TYR A 57 -3.37 1.69 4.77
C TYR A 57 -4.36 1.41 3.62
N LEU A 58 -5.09 2.43 3.17
CA LEU A 58 -6.06 2.28 2.07
C LEU A 58 -5.39 1.79 0.78
N MET A 59 -4.21 2.32 0.46
CA MET A 59 -3.45 1.87 -0.71
C MET A 59 -2.97 0.44 -0.58
N SER A 60 -2.54 0.02 0.61
CA SER A 60 -2.20 -1.38 0.87
C SER A 60 -3.41 -2.31 0.73
N VAL A 61 -4.59 -1.89 1.18
CA VAL A 61 -5.85 -2.62 0.96
C VAL A 61 -6.10 -2.80 -0.53
N GLN A 62 -6.06 -1.71 -1.32
CA GLN A 62 -6.27 -1.79 -2.77
C GLN A 62 -5.26 -2.73 -3.43
N TYR A 63 -3.98 -2.61 -3.08
CA TYR A 63 -2.94 -3.46 -3.64
C TYR A 63 -3.18 -4.94 -3.30
N SER A 64 -3.56 -5.26 -2.06
CA SER A 64 -3.85 -6.65 -1.67
C SER A 64 -5.06 -7.23 -2.41
N ASN A 65 -6.09 -6.42 -2.67
CA ASN A 65 -7.27 -6.83 -3.42
C ASN A 65 -6.94 -7.09 -4.90
N GLU A 66 -6.19 -6.18 -5.53
CA GLU A 66 -5.74 -6.34 -6.91
C GLU A 66 -4.82 -7.56 -7.05
N LEU A 67 -3.91 -7.76 -6.10
CA LEU A 67 -3.02 -8.91 -6.07
C LEU A 67 -3.81 -10.23 -5.91
N SER A 68 -4.81 -10.28 -5.05
CA SER A 68 -5.70 -11.44 -4.92
C SER A 68 -6.59 -11.65 -6.15
N SER A 69 -6.96 -10.57 -6.86
CA SER A 69 -7.76 -10.64 -8.09
C SER A 69 -6.90 -11.02 -9.31
N SER A 70 -5.58 -10.90 -9.20
CA SER A 70 -4.63 -11.18 -10.28
C SER A 70 -4.37 -12.67 -10.53
N ASP A 71 -5.17 -13.57 -9.94
CA ASP A 71 -5.07 -15.05 -10.00
C ASP A 71 -5.29 -15.70 -11.39
N GLY A 72 -5.13 -14.94 -12.48
CA GLY A 72 -5.17 -15.44 -13.86
C GLY A 72 -4.00 -14.97 -14.70
N LYS A 73 -3.43 -15.86 -15.53
CA LYS A 73 -2.48 -15.55 -16.62
C LYS A 73 -3.00 -14.51 -17.64
N SER A 74 -4.25 -14.09 -17.52
CA SER A 74 -4.94 -13.14 -18.40
C SER A 74 -5.31 -11.82 -17.72
N THR A 75 -4.82 -11.53 -16.51
CA THR A 75 -5.04 -10.21 -15.89
C THR A 75 -4.31 -9.15 -16.72
N PRO A 76 -5.02 -8.22 -17.38
CA PRO A 76 -4.38 -7.16 -18.14
C PRO A 76 -3.55 -6.30 -17.18
N ALA A 77 -2.38 -5.86 -17.63
CA ALA A 77 -1.57 -4.94 -16.83
C ALA A 77 -2.41 -3.69 -16.50
N PRO A 78 -2.39 -3.20 -15.25
CA PRO A 78 -3.23 -2.08 -14.82
C PRO A 78 -2.83 -0.74 -15.46
N TYR A 79 -1.79 -0.72 -16.30
CA TYR A 79 -1.33 0.40 -17.10
C TYR A 79 -1.24 -0.01 -18.58
N GLU A 80 -1.88 0.76 -19.45
CA GLU A 80 -1.59 0.74 -20.89
C GLU A 80 -0.29 1.54 -21.16
N PRO A 81 0.52 1.14 -22.16
CA PRO A 81 1.79 1.80 -22.48
C PRO A 81 1.64 3.25 -22.95
#